data_AF-A0A7Y5QH63-F1
#
_entry.id   AF-A0A7Y5QH63-F1
#
_cell.length_a   1.000
_cell.length_b   1.000
_cell.length_c   1.000
_cell.angle_alpha   90.00
_cell.angle_beta   90.00
_cell.angle_gamma   90.00
#
_symmetry.space_group_name_H-M   'P 1'
#
loop_
_entity.id
_entity.type
_entity.pdbx_description
1 polymer ?
#
loop_
_entity_poly.entity_id
_entity_poly.type
_entity_poly.pdbx_seq_one_letter_code
_entity_poly.pdbx_strand_id
1 'polypeptide(L)'
;MSKTLSRRQMLRSAAAMAGAAAAQRALPAWMPRYAFAPHQQGTRGDVLVSVFLRGGADSLNMIVPHGEDAYYAARPRLAIPRPDAAGADPKAVDIDGFFGLHPALEPLLPIMQGGELAAVHAAGSPHDTRSHFEAMDYMERGTPGEYGVSTGWIGRHLAAANSGGSPLRAVGFGTAAQAALRGPVSPVALQSIVDYHLGGDAALASRMLESLNRLYALDTGSLLESAQAARSAIDLLAQVSYAQYQPQNGAQYPESEFALALRQTAALIRAEVGLEAACIDLGGWDTHVNQGGAQGQQARLMAQLAEGLAAFHADMGAQMRGVSVVVMSEFGRRVQENSGGGTDHGHGGALLLMSGGLARGGVVAT
;
A
#
# COMPACT_ATOMS: atom_id res chain seq x y z
N MET A 1 4.66 45.41 20.98
CA MET A 1 6.08 45.83 20.95
C MET A 1 6.89 44.74 20.28
N SER A 2 7.36 44.96 19.04
CA SER A 2 8.20 44.00 18.31
C SER A 2 9.61 44.00 18.91
N LYS A 3 10.08 42.86 19.43
CA LYS A 3 11.48 42.72 19.84
C LYS A 3 12.31 42.47 18.58
N THR A 4 12.85 43.54 17.99
CA THR A 4 13.80 43.44 16.88
C THR A 4 15.11 42.81 17.38
N LEU A 5 15.42 41.60 16.89
CA LEU A 5 16.70 40.93 17.11
C LEU A 5 17.83 41.79 16.53
N SER A 6 18.82 42.13 17.35
CA SER A 6 19.98 42.88 16.86
C SER A 6 20.88 42.01 15.98
N ARG A 7 21.54 42.60 14.98
CA ARG A 7 22.51 41.90 14.11
C ARG A 7 23.58 41.14 14.90
N ARG A 8 23.97 41.66 16.06
CA ARG A 8 24.93 41.02 16.98
C ARG A 8 24.37 39.76 17.65
N GLN A 9 23.08 39.75 17.98
CA GLN A 9 22.41 38.54 18.48
C GLN A 9 22.30 37.49 17.38
N MET A 10 21.93 37.90 16.15
CA MET A 10 21.85 37.00 14.99
C MET A 10 23.19 36.32 14.67
N LEU A 11 24.29 37.08 14.69
CA LEU A 11 25.63 36.54 14.46
C LEU A 11 26.11 35.62 15.60
N ARG A 12 25.75 35.91 16.85
CA ARG A 12 26.06 35.03 17.99
C ARG A 12 25.29 33.70 17.92
N SER A 13 24.02 33.74 17.54
CA SER A 13 23.22 32.52 17.33
C SER A 13 23.72 31.70 16.13
N ALA A 14 24.12 32.36 15.04
CA ALA A 14 24.70 31.67 13.89
C ALA A 14 26.05 31.00 14.22
N ALA A 15 26.92 31.68 14.98
CA ALA A 15 28.18 31.12 15.44
C ALA A 15 27.98 29.95 16.42
N ALA A 16 26.97 30.02 17.31
CA ALA A 16 26.62 28.93 18.23
C ALA A 16 26.10 27.69 17.48
N MET A 17 25.27 27.88 16.45
CA MET A 17 24.80 26.77 15.61
C MET A 17 25.92 26.15 14.76
N ALA A 18 26.81 26.98 14.20
CA ALA A 18 27.96 26.49 13.45
C ALA A 18 28.94 25.71 14.36
N GLY A 19 29.15 26.17 15.60
CA GLY A 19 29.96 25.48 16.60
C GLY A 19 29.38 24.13 17.02
N ALA A 20 28.07 24.04 17.20
CA ALA A 20 27.38 22.79 17.53
C ALA A 20 27.46 21.77 16.37
N ALA A 21 27.27 22.22 15.13
CA ALA A 21 27.39 21.38 13.94
C ALA A 21 28.82 20.88 13.70
N ALA A 22 29.84 21.69 13.99
CA ALA A 22 31.24 21.29 13.90
C ALA A 22 31.62 20.29 15.01
N ALA A 23 31.12 20.47 16.23
CA ALA A 23 31.37 19.57 17.36
C ALA A 23 30.75 18.18 17.13
N GLN A 24 29.57 18.08 16.50
CA GLN A 24 28.95 16.79 16.17
C GLN A 24 29.74 15.98 15.13
N ARG A 25 30.44 16.66 14.21
CA ARG A 25 31.31 16.02 13.21
C ARG A 25 32.63 15.49 13.77
N ALA A 26 33.06 16.00 14.93
CA ALA A 26 34.30 15.58 15.60
C ALA A 26 34.11 14.40 16.56
N LEU A 27 32.88 13.96 16.83
CA LEU A 27 32.62 12.83 17.73
C LEU A 27 32.86 11.49 17.01
N PRO A 28 33.56 10.54 17.67
CA PRO A 28 33.81 9.22 17.11
C PRO A 28 32.52 8.43 16.87
N ALA A 29 32.51 7.58 15.85
CA ALA A 29 31.31 6.95 15.27
C ALA A 29 30.47 6.08 16.24
N TRP A 30 31.02 5.71 17.39
CA TRP A 30 30.36 4.88 18.40
C TRP A 30 29.54 5.67 19.43
N MET A 31 29.58 7.01 19.41
CA MET A 31 28.76 7.84 20.31
C MET A 31 27.37 8.14 19.72
N PRO A 32 26.29 8.10 20.53
CA PRO A 32 24.95 8.45 20.09
C PRO A 32 24.90 9.91 19.65
N ARG A 33 24.53 10.15 18.39
CA ARG A 33 24.29 11.49 17.86
C ARG A 33 22.82 11.83 18.02
N TYR A 34 22.50 12.75 18.91
CA TYR A 34 21.16 13.34 18.98
C TYR A 34 20.98 14.26 17.77
N ALA A 35 20.30 13.75 16.75
CA ALA A 35 19.79 14.55 15.64
C ALA A 35 18.46 15.17 16.09
N PHE A 36 18.48 16.47 16.38
CA PHE A 36 17.23 17.22 16.45
C PHE A 36 16.79 17.48 15.02
N ALA A 37 15.99 16.58 14.46
CA ALA A 37 15.20 16.89 13.27
C ALA A 37 14.30 18.08 13.62
N PRO A 38 14.17 19.11 12.74
CA PRO A 38 13.14 20.11 12.92
C PRO A 38 11.79 19.39 12.97
N HIS A 39 11.12 19.48 14.12
CA HIS A 39 9.77 18.95 14.28
C HIS A 39 8.89 19.65 13.23
N GLN A 40 8.26 18.85 12.35
CA GLN A 40 7.39 19.23 11.23
C GLN A 40 8.09 19.51 9.88
N GLN A 41 8.46 18.43 9.17
CA GLN A 41 8.42 18.37 7.70
C GLN A 41 7.54 17.21 7.18
N GLY A 42 6.72 16.60 8.03
CA GLY A 42 5.70 15.64 7.59
C GLY A 42 4.64 16.36 6.77
N THR A 43 4.22 15.77 5.65
CA THR A 43 2.99 16.18 4.99
C THR A 43 1.86 16.11 6.01
N ARG A 44 1.13 17.22 6.14
CA ARG A 44 0.02 17.38 7.08
C ARG A 44 -1.26 16.64 6.60
N GLY A 45 -1.10 15.68 5.71
CA GLY A 45 -2.17 15.02 4.95
C GLY A 45 -2.16 13.52 5.18
N ASP A 46 -3.26 12.89 4.78
CA ASP A 46 -3.47 11.45 4.97
C ASP A 46 -2.59 10.63 4.02
N VAL A 47 -2.23 9.43 4.43
CA VAL A 47 -1.48 8.46 3.63
C VAL A 47 -2.45 7.54 2.90
N LEU A 48 -2.32 7.44 1.58
CA LEU A 48 -3.03 6.46 0.77
C LEU A 48 -2.22 5.16 0.67
N VAL A 49 -2.81 4.03 1.02
CA VAL A 49 -2.27 2.70 0.74
C VAL A 49 -3.15 2.02 -0.32
N SER A 50 -2.64 1.90 -1.54
CA SER A 50 -3.32 1.29 -2.68
C SER A 50 -2.88 -0.15 -2.83
N VAL A 51 -3.75 -1.11 -2.48
CA VAL A 51 -3.51 -2.55 -2.66
C VAL A 51 -4.17 -3.03 -3.94
N PHE A 52 -3.39 -3.59 -4.87
CA PHE A 52 -3.89 -4.13 -6.13
C PHE A 52 -3.84 -5.67 -6.14
N LEU A 53 -5.02 -6.28 -6.15
CA LEU A 53 -5.22 -7.73 -6.29
C LEU A 53 -5.11 -8.11 -7.78
N ARG A 54 -3.87 -8.29 -8.26
CA ARG A 54 -3.56 -8.52 -9.68
C ARG A 54 -4.10 -9.89 -10.12
N GLY A 55 -5.07 -9.87 -11.03
CA GLY A 55 -5.61 -11.07 -11.66
C GLY A 55 -7.12 -11.23 -11.50
N GLY A 56 -7.91 -10.22 -11.20
CA GLY A 56 -9.37 -10.31 -11.17
C GLY A 56 -9.89 -11.10 -9.97
N ALA A 57 -9.86 -10.52 -8.78
CA ALA A 57 -10.33 -11.17 -7.56
C ALA A 57 -11.83 -11.50 -7.62
N ASP A 58 -12.22 -12.68 -7.11
CA ASP A 58 -13.62 -13.09 -7.06
C ASP A 58 -14.33 -12.46 -5.85
N SER A 59 -14.70 -11.19 -6.01
CA SER A 59 -15.38 -10.42 -4.96
C SER A 59 -16.65 -11.08 -4.41
N LEU A 60 -17.37 -11.89 -5.19
CA LEU A 60 -18.56 -12.62 -4.72
C LEU A 60 -18.23 -13.74 -3.75
N ASN A 61 -17.02 -14.30 -3.82
CA ASN A 61 -16.53 -15.23 -2.81
C ASN A 61 -15.79 -14.52 -1.69
N MET A 62 -15.32 -13.28 -1.86
CA MET A 62 -14.74 -12.47 -0.77
C MET A 62 -15.83 -11.94 0.18
N ILE A 63 -16.85 -11.29 -0.40
CA ILE A 63 -18.03 -10.80 0.31
C ILE A 63 -19.24 -11.58 -0.22
N VAL A 64 -19.56 -12.64 0.49
CA VAL A 64 -20.52 -13.67 0.12
C VAL A 64 -21.94 -13.12 0.35
N PRO A 65 -22.77 -12.98 -0.70
CA PRO A 65 -24.19 -12.66 -0.53
C PRO A 65 -24.94 -13.93 -0.09
N HIS A 66 -24.66 -14.44 1.12
CA HIS A 66 -25.16 -15.73 1.57
C HIS A 66 -26.68 -15.74 1.73
N GLY A 67 -27.35 -14.59 1.76
CA GLY A 67 -28.81 -14.48 1.70
C GLY A 67 -29.41 -14.79 0.32
N GLU A 68 -28.61 -14.75 -0.75
CA GLU A 68 -29.08 -14.85 -2.14
C GLU A 68 -29.01 -16.29 -2.68
N ASP A 69 -30.16 -16.90 -2.99
CA ASP A 69 -30.22 -18.26 -3.56
C ASP A 69 -29.61 -18.35 -4.97
N ALA A 70 -29.69 -17.28 -5.76
CA ALA A 70 -29.13 -17.25 -7.10
C ALA A 70 -27.59 -17.42 -7.10
N TYR A 71 -26.91 -16.97 -6.03
CA TYR A 71 -25.47 -17.18 -5.86
C TYR A 71 -25.13 -18.67 -5.76
N TYR A 72 -25.88 -19.43 -4.95
CA TYR A 72 -25.69 -20.87 -4.80
C TYR A 72 -26.05 -21.65 -6.06
N ALA A 73 -27.14 -21.28 -6.73
CA ALA A 73 -27.54 -21.91 -7.99
C ALA A 73 -26.51 -21.69 -9.11
N ALA A 74 -25.88 -20.51 -9.16
CA ALA A 74 -24.87 -20.17 -10.15
C ALA A 74 -23.48 -20.77 -9.86
N ARG A 75 -23.22 -21.20 -8.61
CA ARG A 75 -21.91 -21.65 -8.13
C ARG A 75 -21.98 -22.98 -7.36
N PRO A 76 -22.48 -24.07 -7.98
CA PRO A 76 -22.69 -25.34 -7.28
C PRO A 76 -21.42 -25.95 -6.66
N ARG A 77 -20.22 -25.64 -7.14
CA ARG A 77 -18.95 -26.09 -6.55
C ARG A 77 -18.19 -24.98 -5.83
N LEU A 78 -18.40 -23.72 -6.22
CA LEU A 78 -17.62 -22.59 -5.71
C LEU A 78 -18.28 -21.80 -4.60
N ALA A 79 -19.59 -21.92 -4.41
CA ALA A 79 -20.31 -21.15 -3.40
C ALA A 79 -19.77 -21.45 -1.99
N ILE A 80 -19.60 -20.39 -1.20
CA ILE A 80 -19.25 -20.53 0.21
C ILE A 80 -20.51 -20.91 0.99
N PRO A 81 -20.48 -22.01 1.79
CA PRO A 81 -21.63 -22.45 2.56
C PRO A 81 -22.22 -21.34 3.43
N ARG A 82 -23.55 -21.30 3.56
CA ARG A 82 -24.27 -20.32 4.39
C ARG A 82 -23.82 -20.42 5.86
N PRO A 83 -23.89 -19.33 6.65
CA PRO A 83 -23.54 -19.37 8.07
C PRO A 83 -24.35 -20.38 8.89
N ASP A 84 -25.58 -20.67 8.49
CA ASP A 84 -26.51 -21.61 9.13
C ASP A 84 -26.46 -23.05 8.54
N ALA A 85 -25.63 -23.29 7.53
CA ALA A 85 -25.51 -24.60 6.89
C ALA A 85 -24.96 -25.65 7.88
N ALA A 86 -25.80 -26.61 8.26
CA ALA A 86 -25.41 -27.70 9.16
C ALA A 86 -24.39 -28.63 8.49
N GLY A 87 -23.30 -28.94 9.20
CA GLY A 87 -22.28 -29.89 8.75
C GLY A 87 -21.29 -29.34 7.71
N ALA A 88 -21.34 -28.05 7.39
CA ALA A 88 -20.37 -27.38 6.53
C ALA A 88 -19.34 -26.61 7.36
N ASP A 89 -18.05 -26.88 7.11
CA ASP A 89 -16.93 -26.15 7.69
C ASP A 89 -15.74 -26.18 6.69
N PRO A 90 -15.14 -25.04 6.32
CA PRO A 90 -15.48 -23.68 6.71
C PRO A 90 -16.68 -23.11 5.92
N LYS A 91 -17.31 -22.10 6.52
CA LYS A 91 -18.54 -21.44 6.02
C LYS A 91 -18.39 -19.93 6.03
N ALA A 92 -19.31 -19.22 5.39
CA ALA A 92 -19.31 -17.77 5.40
C ALA A 92 -19.47 -17.24 6.83
N VAL A 93 -18.75 -16.16 7.13
CA VAL A 93 -18.80 -15.48 8.42
C VAL A 93 -19.77 -14.32 8.30
N ASP A 94 -20.93 -14.44 8.96
CA ASP A 94 -22.02 -13.46 8.84
C ASP A 94 -21.60 -12.04 9.24
N ILE A 95 -21.96 -11.05 8.42
CA ILE A 95 -21.73 -9.62 8.68
C ILE A 95 -23.03 -8.96 9.17
N ASP A 96 -24.13 -9.17 8.46
CA ASP A 96 -25.39 -8.42 8.66
C ASP A 96 -26.68 -9.22 8.44
N GLY A 97 -26.58 -10.55 8.31
CA GLY A 97 -27.70 -11.45 8.04
C GLY A 97 -27.99 -11.66 6.55
N PHE A 98 -27.37 -10.91 5.65
CA PHE A 98 -27.46 -11.12 4.19
C PHE A 98 -26.09 -11.32 3.55
N PHE A 99 -25.11 -10.51 3.93
CA PHE A 99 -23.72 -10.63 3.49
C PHE A 99 -22.86 -11.27 4.57
N GLY A 100 -21.83 -11.97 4.11
CA GLY A 100 -20.82 -12.60 4.96
C GLY A 100 -19.43 -12.45 4.36
N LEU A 101 -18.40 -12.55 5.18
CA LEU A 101 -17.03 -12.69 4.72
C LEU A 101 -16.77 -14.13 4.32
N HIS A 102 -15.89 -14.31 3.32
CA HIS A 102 -15.18 -15.58 3.18
C HIS A 102 -14.54 -15.98 4.52
N PRO A 103 -14.52 -17.26 4.91
CA PRO A 103 -13.89 -17.69 6.17
C PRO A 103 -12.41 -17.27 6.26
N ALA A 104 -11.66 -17.36 5.16
CA ALA A 104 -10.28 -16.86 5.11
C ALA A 104 -10.12 -15.33 5.30
N LEU A 105 -11.20 -14.55 5.25
CA LEU A 105 -11.22 -13.11 5.54
C LEU A 105 -11.68 -12.79 6.97
N GLU A 106 -11.97 -13.81 7.80
CA GLU A 106 -12.40 -13.64 9.19
C GLU A 106 -11.54 -12.68 10.03
N PRO A 107 -10.19 -12.61 9.89
CA PRO A 107 -9.38 -11.64 10.62
C PRO A 107 -9.78 -10.17 10.43
N LEU A 108 -10.53 -9.85 9.36
CA LEU A 108 -11.01 -8.51 9.07
C LEU A 108 -12.36 -8.18 9.73
N LEU A 109 -13.09 -9.19 10.24
CA LEU A 109 -14.41 -9.00 10.83
C LEU A 109 -14.40 -8.00 12.00
N PRO A 110 -13.46 -8.04 12.97
CA PRO A 110 -13.44 -7.06 14.06
C PRO A 110 -13.24 -5.62 13.58
N ILE A 111 -12.47 -5.43 12.50
CA ILE A 111 -12.21 -4.11 11.90
C ILE A 111 -13.49 -3.59 11.23
N MET A 112 -14.20 -4.47 10.53
CA MET A 112 -15.48 -4.16 9.88
C MET A 112 -16.56 -3.80 10.92
N GLN A 113 -16.70 -4.62 11.97
CA GLN A 113 -17.62 -4.38 13.07
C GLN A 113 -17.26 -3.11 13.88
N GLY A 114 -15.96 -2.80 13.97
CA GLY A 114 -15.44 -1.56 14.55
C GLY A 114 -15.72 -0.31 13.72
N GLY A 115 -16.25 -0.45 12.49
CA GLY A 115 -16.60 0.65 11.62
C GLY A 115 -15.44 1.19 10.77
N GLU A 116 -14.27 0.57 10.82
CA GLU A 116 -13.04 1.03 10.16
C GLU A 116 -12.71 0.27 8.87
N LEU A 117 -13.58 -0.67 8.47
CA LEU A 117 -13.51 -1.38 7.19
C LEU A 117 -14.91 -1.48 6.55
N ALA A 118 -15.00 -1.13 5.26
CA ALA A 118 -16.19 -1.32 4.45
C ALA A 118 -15.89 -2.04 3.13
N ALA A 119 -16.85 -2.80 2.65
CA ALA A 119 -16.85 -3.37 1.30
C ALA A 119 -17.86 -2.63 0.42
N VAL A 120 -17.38 -1.97 -0.64
CA VAL A 120 -18.22 -1.31 -1.64
C VAL A 120 -18.47 -2.28 -2.79
N HIS A 121 -19.68 -2.80 -2.88
CA HIS A 121 -20.09 -3.72 -3.94
C HIS A 121 -20.39 -3.01 -5.25
N ALA A 122 -20.43 -3.79 -6.33
CA ALA A 122 -20.76 -3.33 -7.68
C ALA A 122 -19.85 -2.18 -8.16
N ALA A 123 -18.63 -2.13 -7.63
CA ALA A 123 -17.62 -1.13 -7.97
C ALA A 123 -16.54 -1.75 -8.86
N GLY A 124 -16.03 -0.98 -9.81
CA GLY A 124 -14.99 -1.40 -10.74
C GLY A 124 -14.77 -0.39 -11.85
N SER A 125 -13.91 -0.73 -12.81
CA SER A 125 -13.71 0.08 -14.02
C SER A 125 -15.01 0.17 -14.82
N PRO A 126 -15.40 1.36 -15.34
CA PRO A 126 -16.55 1.50 -16.23
C PRO A 126 -16.28 0.94 -17.64
N HIS A 127 -15.03 0.57 -17.94
CA HIS A 127 -14.65 -0.04 -19.22
C HIS A 127 -14.90 -1.55 -19.20
N ASP A 128 -15.40 -2.09 -20.30
CA ASP A 128 -15.81 -3.50 -20.46
C ASP A 128 -14.68 -4.44 -20.93
N THR A 129 -13.41 -4.00 -20.88
CA THR A 129 -12.29 -4.83 -21.37
C THR A 129 -12.12 -6.05 -20.47
N ARG A 130 -11.81 -7.18 -21.11
CA ARG A 130 -11.48 -8.44 -20.42
C ARG A 130 -9.99 -8.73 -20.49
N SER A 131 -9.17 -7.80 -20.98
CA SER A 131 -7.73 -7.93 -20.98
C SER A 131 -7.20 -7.51 -19.61
N HIS A 132 -6.52 -8.41 -18.90
CA HIS A 132 -5.81 -8.07 -17.65
C HIS A 132 -4.90 -6.87 -17.84
N PHE A 133 -4.14 -6.84 -18.94
CA PHE A 133 -3.20 -5.76 -19.23
C PHE A 133 -3.90 -4.42 -19.33
N GLU A 134 -4.97 -4.33 -20.13
CA GLU A 134 -5.70 -3.07 -20.33
C GLU A 134 -6.48 -2.66 -19.08
N ALA A 135 -7.16 -3.60 -18.42
CA ALA A 135 -7.95 -3.32 -17.24
C ALA A 135 -7.07 -2.82 -16.08
N MET A 136 -5.93 -3.46 -15.84
CA MET A 136 -4.95 -2.98 -14.86
C MET A 136 -4.43 -1.59 -15.23
N ASP A 137 -4.06 -1.38 -16.49
CA ASP A 137 -3.54 -0.09 -16.96
C ASP A 137 -4.59 1.03 -16.77
N TYR A 138 -5.86 0.77 -17.06
CA TYR A 138 -6.95 1.73 -16.83
C TYR A 138 -7.17 2.05 -15.35
N MET A 139 -7.13 1.04 -14.47
CA MET A 139 -7.26 1.25 -13.03
C MET A 139 -6.08 2.06 -12.47
N GLU A 140 -4.86 1.78 -12.94
CA GLU A 140 -3.65 2.47 -12.49
C GLU A 140 -3.52 3.89 -13.07
N ARG A 141 -3.98 4.13 -14.30
CA ARG A 141 -3.96 5.46 -14.92
C ARG A 141 -5.15 6.31 -14.55
N GLY A 142 -6.28 5.70 -14.21
CA GLY A 142 -7.55 6.40 -13.96
C GLY A 142 -8.14 7.04 -15.23
N THR A 143 -7.91 6.44 -16.39
CA THR A 143 -8.33 6.97 -17.71
C THR A 143 -8.91 5.84 -18.58
N PRO A 144 -10.03 5.23 -18.16
CA PRO A 144 -10.64 4.12 -18.90
C PRO A 144 -10.99 4.52 -20.33
N GLY A 145 -10.48 3.77 -21.31
CA GLY A 145 -10.71 4.01 -22.74
C GLY A 145 -9.75 4.99 -23.40
N GLU A 146 -8.82 5.59 -22.64
CA GLU A 146 -7.83 6.53 -23.16
C GLU A 146 -6.40 5.99 -23.05
N TYR A 147 -5.80 5.66 -24.20
CA TYR A 147 -4.42 5.14 -24.27
C TYR A 147 -3.34 6.25 -24.29
N GLY A 148 -3.73 7.51 -24.50
CA GLY A 148 -2.80 8.63 -24.69
C GLY A 148 -2.15 9.17 -23.41
N VAL A 149 -2.67 8.82 -22.23
CA VAL A 149 -2.17 9.31 -20.95
C VAL A 149 -1.12 8.37 -20.40
N SER A 150 0.16 8.75 -20.39
CA SER A 150 1.27 7.89 -19.95
C SER A 150 1.54 7.88 -18.44
N THR A 151 0.83 8.70 -17.68
CA THR A 151 1.02 8.88 -16.22
C THR A 151 -0.08 8.19 -15.43
N GLY A 152 0.26 7.74 -14.22
CA GLY A 152 -0.67 7.20 -13.24
C GLY A 152 -1.42 8.29 -12.48
N TRP A 153 -2.59 7.96 -11.95
CA TRP A 153 -3.41 8.96 -11.24
C TRP A 153 -2.78 9.41 -9.91
N ILE A 154 -2.05 8.53 -9.20
CA ILE A 154 -1.31 8.89 -7.99
C ILE A 154 -0.12 9.79 -8.35
N GLY A 155 0.63 9.46 -9.41
CA GLY A 155 1.72 10.29 -9.91
C GLY A 155 1.25 11.70 -10.29
N ARG A 156 0.09 11.83 -10.94
CA ARG A 156 -0.53 13.14 -11.22
C ARG A 156 -0.98 13.85 -9.94
N HIS A 157 -1.55 13.13 -8.98
CA HIS A 157 -1.92 13.70 -7.69
C HIS A 157 -0.70 14.30 -6.97
N LEU A 158 0.39 13.55 -6.85
CA LEU A 158 1.64 14.01 -6.20
C LEU A 158 2.26 15.22 -6.90
N ALA A 159 2.09 15.33 -8.22
CA ALA A 159 2.55 16.47 -9.00
C ALA A 159 1.72 17.74 -8.74
N ALA A 160 0.40 17.58 -8.55
CA ALA A 160 -0.53 18.67 -8.30
C ALA A 160 -0.55 19.09 -6.81
N ALA A 161 -0.40 18.11 -5.91
CA ALA A 161 -0.25 18.30 -4.48
C ALA A 161 1.14 18.88 -4.25
N ASN A 162 1.22 20.19 -4.03
CA ASN A 162 2.44 20.91 -3.68
C ASN A 162 2.86 20.61 -2.22
N SER A 163 2.89 19.32 -1.86
CA SER A 163 3.05 18.78 -0.52
C SER A 163 4.46 18.26 -0.33
N GLY A 164 5.33 19.09 0.26
CA GLY A 164 6.61 18.67 0.82
C GLY A 164 7.73 18.31 -0.17
N GLY A 165 8.97 18.51 0.25
CA GLY A 165 10.19 18.17 -0.53
C GLY A 165 10.75 16.79 -0.21
N SER A 166 9.95 15.88 0.36
CA SER A 166 10.46 14.56 0.73
C SER A 166 10.81 13.74 -0.53
N PRO A 167 11.96 13.03 -0.54
CA PRO A 167 12.27 12.07 -1.59
C PRO A 167 11.48 10.75 -1.44
N LEU A 168 10.74 10.54 -0.33
CA LEU A 168 9.94 9.34 -0.04
C LEU A 168 8.42 9.62 -0.01
N ARG A 169 7.95 10.59 -0.81
CA ARG A 169 6.51 10.92 -0.92
C ARG A 169 5.67 9.74 -1.38
N ALA A 170 6.24 8.87 -2.22
CA ALA A 170 5.55 7.65 -2.61
C ALA A 170 6.49 6.47 -2.79
N VAL A 171 5.99 5.30 -2.41
CA VAL A 171 6.67 4.02 -2.54
C VAL A 171 5.81 3.01 -3.28
N GLY A 172 6.43 2.21 -4.14
CA GLY A 172 5.79 1.08 -4.81
C GLY A 172 6.46 -0.21 -4.38
N PHE A 173 5.68 -1.16 -3.87
CA PHE A 173 6.11 -2.49 -3.47
C PHE A 173 5.66 -3.54 -4.49
N GLY A 174 6.63 -4.25 -5.06
CA GLY A 174 6.41 -5.24 -6.12
C GLY A 174 7.62 -5.34 -7.05
N THR A 175 7.54 -6.21 -8.04
CA THR A 175 8.67 -6.48 -8.96
C THR A 175 9.06 -5.27 -9.80
N ALA A 176 8.13 -4.35 -10.04
CA ALA A 176 8.34 -3.07 -10.71
C ALA A 176 7.47 -1.97 -10.08
N ALA A 177 7.81 -0.71 -10.35
CA ALA A 177 6.97 0.42 -9.97
C ALA A 177 5.58 0.30 -10.63
N GLN A 178 4.52 0.39 -9.83
CA GLN A 178 3.15 0.43 -10.29
C GLN A 178 2.93 1.59 -11.27
N ALA A 179 2.13 1.37 -12.31
CA ALA A 179 1.81 2.40 -13.29
C ALA A 179 1.10 3.58 -12.63
N ALA A 180 0.39 3.35 -11.52
CA ALA A 180 -0.28 4.40 -10.73
C ALA A 180 0.67 5.47 -10.22
N LEU A 181 1.94 5.13 -9.97
CA LEU A 181 2.97 6.04 -9.47
C LEU A 181 3.73 6.76 -10.59
N ARG A 182 3.55 6.38 -11.86
CA ARG A 182 4.25 7.03 -12.98
C ARG A 182 3.81 8.48 -13.08
N GLY A 183 4.77 9.39 -13.04
CA GLY A 183 4.48 10.81 -13.08
C GLY A 183 5.76 11.64 -13.09
N PRO A 184 5.62 12.97 -13.13
CA PRO A 184 6.77 13.87 -13.09
C PRO A 184 7.44 13.89 -11.70
N VAL A 185 6.75 13.46 -10.65
CA VAL A 185 7.36 13.14 -9.36
C VAL A 185 7.89 11.71 -9.44
N SER A 186 9.20 11.53 -9.39
CA SER A 186 9.84 10.21 -9.43
C SER A 186 9.51 9.41 -8.16
N PRO A 187 8.68 8.36 -8.23
CA PRO A 187 8.43 7.50 -7.06
C PRO A 187 9.67 6.67 -6.75
N VAL A 188 9.83 6.26 -5.50
CA VAL A 188 10.86 5.28 -5.13
C VAL A 188 10.23 3.90 -5.20
N ALA A 189 10.61 3.12 -6.21
CA ALA A 189 10.21 1.72 -6.31
C ALA A 189 11.11 0.86 -5.42
N LEU A 190 10.51 0.13 -4.49
CA LEU A 190 11.21 -0.71 -3.51
C LEU A 190 10.59 -2.11 -3.55
N GLN A 191 11.34 -3.13 -3.96
CA GLN A 191 10.92 -4.52 -3.75
C GLN A 191 10.90 -4.86 -2.25
N SER A 192 11.88 -4.32 -1.51
CA SER A 192 11.98 -4.41 -0.06
C SER A 192 12.94 -3.32 0.42
N ILE A 193 12.63 -2.66 1.54
CA ILE A 193 13.58 -1.77 2.24
C ILE A 193 14.83 -2.55 2.66
N VAL A 194 14.68 -3.83 3.00
CA VAL A 194 15.77 -4.72 3.45
C VAL A 194 16.75 -5.01 2.30
N ASP A 195 16.25 -5.22 1.08
CA ASP A 195 17.09 -5.51 -0.10
C ASP A 195 17.63 -4.23 -0.76
N TYR A 196 17.06 -3.07 -0.43
CA TYR A 196 17.62 -1.77 -0.82
C TYR A 196 18.90 -1.42 -0.07
N HIS A 197 19.26 -2.22 0.93
CA HIS A 197 20.61 -2.27 1.49
C HIS A 197 21.38 -3.25 0.61
N LEU A 198 22.38 -2.80 -0.15
CA LEU A 198 23.26 -3.64 -0.97
C LEU A 198 24.05 -4.66 -0.11
N GLY A 199 23.36 -5.67 0.43
CA GLY A 199 23.87 -6.60 1.45
C GLY A 199 24.37 -5.92 2.73
N GLY A 200 23.96 -4.68 3.02
CA GLY A 200 24.54 -3.86 4.10
C GLY A 200 25.95 -3.32 3.82
N ASP A 201 26.50 -3.53 2.61
CA ASP A 201 27.79 -2.95 2.20
C ASP A 201 27.58 -1.50 1.75
N ALA A 202 27.61 -0.58 2.73
CA ALA A 202 27.52 0.85 2.51
C ALA A 202 28.60 1.39 1.53
N ALA A 203 29.74 0.69 1.40
CA ALA A 203 30.79 1.06 0.48
C ALA A 203 30.44 0.63 -0.96
N LEU A 204 29.82 -0.54 -1.15
CA LEU A 204 29.28 -0.95 -2.46
C LEU A 204 28.15 -0.02 -2.92
N ALA A 205 27.23 0.34 -2.01
CA ALA A 205 26.19 1.33 -2.27
C ALA A 205 26.76 2.68 -2.69
N SER A 206 27.77 3.17 -1.97
CA SER A 206 28.43 4.43 -2.29
C SER A 206 29.14 4.36 -3.65
N ARG A 207 29.82 3.23 -3.97
CA ARG A 207 30.48 3.03 -5.28
C ARG A 207 29.49 2.93 -6.44
N MET A 208 28.38 2.21 -6.27
CA MET A 208 27.32 2.14 -7.29
C MET A 208 26.67 3.50 -7.53
N LEU A 209 26.33 4.24 -6.47
CA LEU A 209 25.79 5.59 -6.58
C LEU A 209 26.79 6.56 -7.21
N GLU A 210 28.08 6.46 -6.88
CA GLU A 210 29.12 7.28 -7.50
C GLU A 210 29.30 6.94 -8.98
N SER A 211 29.18 5.66 -9.34
CA SER A 211 29.26 5.20 -10.73
C SER A 211 28.04 5.65 -11.55
N LEU A 212 26.84 5.57 -10.98
CA LEU A 212 25.62 6.13 -11.55
C LEU A 212 25.72 7.66 -11.70
N ASN A 213 26.22 8.37 -10.68
CA ASN A 213 26.44 9.82 -10.75
C ASN A 213 27.44 10.21 -11.84
N ARG A 214 28.51 9.43 -12.06
CA ARG A 214 29.44 9.67 -13.17
C ARG A 214 28.81 9.38 -14.55
N LEU A 215 27.96 8.36 -14.63
CA LEU A 215 27.18 8.05 -15.84
C LEU A 215 26.16 9.14 -16.17
N TYR A 216 25.46 9.67 -15.17
CA TYR A 216 24.44 10.71 -15.33
C TYR A 216 25.01 12.14 -15.37
N ALA A 217 26.25 12.36 -14.92
CA ALA A 217 26.94 13.64 -15.13
C ALA A 217 27.34 13.85 -16.61
N LEU A 218 27.26 12.83 -17.45
CA LEU A 218 27.59 12.88 -18.88
C LEU A 218 26.37 13.19 -19.77
N ASP A 219 25.15 13.12 -19.26
CA ASP A 219 23.93 13.35 -20.05
C ASP A 219 22.82 14.04 -19.22
N THR A 220 22.30 15.14 -19.79
CA THR A 220 21.08 15.93 -19.47
C THR A 220 20.58 16.05 -18.01
N GLY A 221 20.35 17.30 -17.57
CA GLY A 221 20.06 17.67 -16.17
C GLY A 221 18.92 16.96 -15.42
N SER A 222 17.95 16.31 -16.10
CA SER A 222 16.89 15.54 -15.43
C SER A 222 17.38 14.24 -14.78
N LEU A 223 18.48 13.67 -15.31
CA LEU A 223 19.09 12.45 -14.77
C LEU A 223 19.86 12.74 -13.48
N LEU A 224 20.47 13.92 -13.37
CA LEU A 224 21.13 14.38 -12.14
C LEU A 224 20.13 14.61 -11.01
N GLU A 225 18.99 15.25 -11.29
CA GLU A 225 17.92 15.44 -10.30
C GLU A 225 17.37 14.09 -9.81
N SER A 226 17.17 13.14 -10.73
CA SER A 226 16.75 11.77 -10.39
C SER A 226 17.76 11.04 -9.51
N ALA A 227 19.06 11.19 -9.79
CA ALA A 227 20.12 10.59 -8.98
C ALA A 227 20.23 11.22 -7.58
N GLN A 228 20.04 12.54 -7.46
CA GLN A 228 20.00 13.24 -6.18
C GLN A 228 18.78 12.86 -5.34
N ALA A 229 17.61 12.70 -5.97
CA ALA A 229 16.40 12.23 -5.32
C ALA A 229 16.58 10.79 -4.81
N ALA A 230 17.15 9.89 -5.62
CA ALA A 230 17.47 8.53 -5.21
C ALA A 230 18.44 8.49 -4.03
N ARG A 231 19.50 9.32 -4.05
CA ARG A 231 20.44 9.42 -2.92
C ARG A 231 19.76 9.89 -1.64
N SER A 232 18.93 10.93 -1.75
CA SER A 232 18.20 11.48 -0.62
C SER A 232 17.21 10.46 -0.03
N ALA A 233 16.55 9.68 -0.89
CA ALA A 233 15.70 8.57 -0.47
C ALA A 233 16.50 7.50 0.30
N ILE A 234 17.69 7.11 -0.20
CA ILE A 234 18.57 6.16 0.50
C ILE A 234 18.97 6.68 1.87
N ASP A 235 19.42 7.94 1.94
CA ASP A 235 19.88 8.54 3.19
C ASP A 235 18.72 8.68 4.20
N LEU A 236 17.47 8.85 3.73
CA LEU A 236 16.27 8.88 4.56
C LEU A 236 15.84 7.48 5.01
N LEU A 237 15.84 6.49 4.12
CA LEU A 237 15.56 5.08 4.46
C LEU A 237 16.56 4.53 5.49
N ALA A 238 17.83 4.92 5.40
CA ALA A 238 18.84 4.55 6.37
C ALA A 238 18.53 5.10 7.78
N GLN A 239 17.84 6.24 7.88
CA GLN A 239 17.43 6.83 9.16
C GLN A 239 16.21 6.11 9.77
N VAL A 240 15.31 5.58 8.93
CA VAL A 240 14.12 4.81 9.38
C VAL A 240 14.54 3.58 10.20
N SER A 241 15.77 3.09 10.05
CA SER A 241 16.33 1.96 10.80
C SER A 241 15.35 0.78 10.83
N TYR A 242 14.83 0.38 9.67
CA TYR A 242 13.78 -0.65 9.55
C TYR A 242 14.13 -1.95 10.31
N ALA A 243 15.41 -2.31 10.36
CA ALA A 243 15.89 -3.47 11.14
C ALA A 243 15.54 -3.41 12.65
N GLN A 244 15.32 -2.20 13.20
CA GLN A 244 14.92 -1.96 14.58
C GLN A 244 13.41 -1.69 14.72
N TYR A 245 12.66 -1.64 13.61
CA TYR A 245 11.23 -1.41 13.65
C TYR A 245 10.49 -2.59 14.31
N GLN A 246 9.86 -2.30 15.44
CA GLN A 246 9.01 -3.21 16.18
C GLN A 246 7.54 -2.84 15.97
N PRO A 247 6.72 -3.75 15.41
CA PRO A 247 5.28 -3.57 15.35
C PRO A 247 4.67 -3.29 16.73
N GLN A 248 3.64 -2.44 16.79
CA GLN A 248 2.97 -2.08 18.03
C GLN A 248 1.62 -2.78 18.19
N ASN A 249 0.96 -2.57 19.34
CA ASN A 249 -0.39 -3.05 19.64
C ASN A 249 -0.58 -4.57 19.46
N GLY A 250 0.49 -5.35 19.60
CA GLY A 250 0.45 -6.81 19.43
C GLY A 250 0.36 -7.28 17.97
N ALA A 251 0.59 -6.39 16.99
CA ALA A 251 0.58 -6.74 15.58
C ALA A 251 1.63 -7.81 15.24
N GLN A 252 1.20 -8.85 14.52
CA GLN A 252 2.03 -9.94 14.06
C GLN A 252 1.87 -10.07 12.55
N TYR A 253 2.90 -9.69 11.80
CA TYR A 253 2.91 -9.81 10.35
C TYR A 253 3.34 -11.23 9.96
N PRO A 254 2.55 -11.95 9.14
CA PRO A 254 2.95 -13.26 8.63
C PRO A 254 4.14 -13.15 7.68
N GLU A 255 4.81 -14.28 7.43
CA GLU A 255 5.93 -14.37 6.49
C GLU A 255 5.42 -14.38 5.04
N SER A 256 5.16 -13.20 4.48
CA SER A 256 4.85 -13.01 3.06
C SER A 256 5.36 -11.67 2.55
N GLU A 257 5.58 -11.56 1.23
CA GLU A 257 6.00 -10.30 0.60
C GLU A 257 4.95 -9.19 0.80
N PHE A 258 3.66 -9.56 0.77
CA PHE A 258 2.55 -8.63 1.00
C PHE A 258 2.55 -8.07 2.44
N ALA A 259 2.67 -8.95 3.43
CA ALA A 259 2.74 -8.53 4.83
C ALA A 259 4.02 -7.74 5.12
N LEU A 260 5.13 -8.09 4.48
CA LEU A 260 6.38 -7.33 4.57
C LEU A 260 6.22 -5.91 4.00
N ALA A 261 5.57 -5.75 2.84
CA ALA A 261 5.29 -4.45 2.25
C ALA A 261 4.42 -3.57 3.15
N LEU A 262 3.39 -4.15 3.78
CA LEU A 262 2.56 -3.45 4.77
C LEU A 262 3.35 -3.05 6.02
N ARG A 263 4.20 -3.95 6.55
CA ARG A 263 5.09 -3.64 7.68
C ARG A 263 6.08 -2.51 7.36
N GLN A 264 6.65 -2.52 6.15
CA GLN A 264 7.53 -1.47 5.66
C GLN A 264 6.79 -0.14 5.50
N THR A 265 5.56 -0.18 4.99
CA THR A 265 4.67 0.99 4.92
C THR A 265 4.42 1.56 6.31
N ALA A 266 4.08 0.74 7.30
CA ALA A 266 3.87 1.18 8.68
C ALA A 266 5.13 1.86 9.26
N ALA A 267 6.31 1.28 9.03
CA ALA A 267 7.58 1.86 9.46
C ALA A 267 7.85 3.24 8.84
N LEU A 268 7.57 3.43 7.55
CA LEU A 268 7.70 4.71 6.88
C LEU A 268 6.73 5.76 7.42
N ILE A 269 5.47 5.38 7.67
CA ILE A 269 4.46 6.29 8.25
C ILE A 269 4.92 6.74 9.64
N ARG A 270 5.38 5.81 10.49
CA ARG A 270 5.84 6.13 11.84
C ARG A 270 7.10 6.97 11.89
N ALA A 271 8.00 6.78 10.94
CA ALA A 271 9.20 7.58 10.83
C ALA A 271 8.91 9.01 10.31
N GLU A 272 7.65 9.32 9.96
CA GLU A 272 7.21 10.62 9.48
C GLU A 272 8.06 11.16 8.33
N VAL A 273 8.51 10.26 7.44
CA VAL A 273 9.39 10.60 6.30
C VAL A 273 8.69 11.41 5.20
N GLY A 274 7.46 11.85 5.42
CA GLY A 274 6.64 12.56 4.44
C GLY A 274 6.02 11.65 3.38
N LEU A 275 5.73 10.39 3.74
CA LEU A 275 5.00 9.46 2.88
C LEU A 275 3.57 9.99 2.64
N GLU A 276 3.11 9.95 1.38
CA GLU A 276 1.75 10.30 0.95
C GLU A 276 1.05 9.12 0.28
N ALA A 277 1.78 8.25 -0.43
CA ALA A 277 1.21 7.08 -1.08
C ALA A 277 2.10 5.83 -1.02
N ALA A 278 1.51 4.68 -0.73
CA ALA A 278 2.13 3.37 -0.89
C ALA A 278 1.28 2.50 -1.84
N CYS A 279 1.89 1.98 -2.91
CA CYS A 279 1.24 1.00 -3.79
C CYS A 279 1.79 -0.39 -3.50
N ILE A 280 0.91 -1.38 -3.33
CA ILE A 280 1.29 -2.74 -2.98
C ILE A 280 0.53 -3.70 -3.90
N ASP A 281 1.25 -4.59 -4.57
CA ASP A 281 0.61 -5.64 -5.37
C ASP A 281 0.50 -6.93 -4.55
N LEU A 282 -0.67 -7.57 -4.61
CA LEU A 282 -0.87 -8.95 -4.18
C LEU A 282 -1.31 -9.76 -5.40
N GLY A 283 -0.38 -10.53 -5.97
CA GLY A 283 -0.60 -11.30 -7.19
C GLY A 283 -1.22 -12.69 -6.96
N GLY A 284 -1.47 -13.39 -8.07
CA GLY A 284 -1.93 -14.79 -8.06
C GLY A 284 -3.44 -14.98 -8.20
N TRP A 285 -4.21 -13.91 -8.37
CA TRP A 285 -5.68 -13.94 -8.44
C TRP A 285 -6.23 -14.43 -9.77
N ASP A 286 -5.38 -14.59 -10.80
CA ASP A 286 -5.78 -15.03 -12.12
C ASP A 286 -6.10 -16.54 -12.18
N THR A 287 -7.19 -16.91 -11.52
CA THR A 287 -7.59 -18.28 -11.28
C THR A 287 -8.83 -18.62 -12.10
N HIS A 288 -8.64 -19.32 -13.22
CA HIS A 288 -9.71 -19.76 -14.12
C HIS A 288 -10.21 -21.18 -13.86
N VAL A 289 -9.47 -21.96 -13.08
CA VAL A 289 -9.74 -23.37 -12.82
C VAL A 289 -9.43 -23.69 -11.37
N ASN A 290 -10.10 -24.69 -10.81
CA ASN A 290 -9.85 -25.21 -9.46
C ASN A 290 -9.71 -24.10 -8.38
N GLN A 291 -10.56 -23.08 -8.41
CA GLN A 291 -10.53 -21.98 -7.43
C GLN A 291 -10.75 -22.48 -6.01
N GLY A 292 -11.55 -23.55 -5.86
CA GLY A 292 -11.68 -24.38 -4.66
C GLY A 292 -12.49 -23.77 -3.51
N GLY A 293 -13.37 -22.81 -3.81
CA GLY A 293 -14.33 -22.24 -2.85
C GLY A 293 -13.66 -21.86 -1.53
N ALA A 294 -14.19 -22.40 -0.43
CA ALA A 294 -13.79 -22.03 0.92
C ALA A 294 -12.35 -22.42 1.34
N GLN A 295 -11.68 -23.32 0.61
CA GLN A 295 -10.37 -23.87 1.00
C GLN A 295 -9.32 -23.88 -0.14
N GLY A 296 -9.66 -23.33 -1.30
CA GLY A 296 -8.84 -23.43 -2.50
C GLY A 296 -7.73 -22.40 -2.65
N GLN A 297 -7.29 -22.19 -3.90
CA GLN A 297 -6.24 -21.22 -4.21
C GLN A 297 -6.64 -19.81 -3.79
N GLN A 298 -7.88 -19.41 -4.07
CA GLN A 298 -8.33 -18.07 -3.68
C GLN A 298 -8.47 -17.91 -2.18
N ALA A 299 -8.91 -18.94 -1.45
CA ALA A 299 -8.95 -18.90 0.01
C ALA A 299 -7.56 -18.60 0.62
N ARG A 300 -6.48 -19.16 0.05
CA ARG A 300 -5.10 -18.87 0.49
C ARG A 300 -4.68 -17.42 0.21
N LEU A 301 -5.07 -16.85 -0.92
CA LEU A 301 -4.80 -15.44 -1.23
C LEU A 301 -5.61 -14.50 -0.34
N MET A 302 -6.86 -14.86 -0.05
CA MET A 302 -7.71 -14.14 0.89
C MET A 302 -7.12 -14.18 2.30
N ALA A 303 -6.60 -15.31 2.77
CA ALA A 303 -5.90 -15.40 4.05
C ALA A 303 -4.69 -14.45 4.12
N GLN A 304 -3.84 -14.45 3.09
CA GLN A 304 -2.69 -13.53 3.03
C GLN A 304 -3.13 -12.05 3.06
N LEU A 305 -4.20 -11.71 2.32
CA LEU A 305 -4.78 -10.38 2.32
C LEU A 305 -5.28 -9.99 3.72
N ALA A 306 -6.08 -10.85 4.34
CA ALA A 306 -6.72 -10.57 5.63
C ALA A 306 -5.70 -10.48 6.77
N GLU A 307 -4.77 -11.44 6.87
CA GLU A 307 -3.75 -11.44 7.90
C GLU A 307 -2.82 -10.23 7.77
N GLY A 308 -2.41 -9.88 6.55
CA GLY A 308 -1.58 -8.70 6.31
C GLY A 308 -2.28 -7.40 6.68
N LEU A 309 -3.53 -7.20 6.23
CA LEU A 309 -4.30 -6.00 6.55
C LEU A 309 -4.66 -5.90 8.03
N ALA A 310 -5.00 -7.02 8.68
CA ALA A 310 -5.28 -7.05 10.11
C ALA A 310 -4.03 -6.71 10.93
N ALA A 311 -2.86 -7.25 10.55
CA ALA A 311 -1.60 -6.90 11.18
C ALA A 311 -1.26 -5.41 10.99
N PHE A 312 -1.45 -4.87 9.79
CA PHE A 312 -1.22 -3.46 9.49
C PHE A 312 -2.14 -2.53 10.29
N HIS A 313 -3.44 -2.84 10.32
CA HIS A 313 -4.43 -2.10 11.10
C HIS A 313 -4.08 -2.09 12.60
N ALA A 314 -3.80 -3.27 13.16
CA ALA A 314 -3.39 -3.41 14.54
C ALA A 314 -2.13 -2.58 14.82
N ASP A 315 -1.10 -2.70 13.97
CA ASP A 315 0.15 -1.97 14.13
C ASP A 315 -0.15 -0.46 14.20
N MET A 316 -0.76 0.09 13.16
CA MET A 316 -1.04 1.54 13.09
C MET A 316 -1.93 2.05 14.24
N GLY A 317 -2.89 1.26 14.73
CA GLY A 317 -3.76 1.65 15.84
C GLY A 317 -4.39 3.02 15.62
N ALA A 318 -4.25 3.94 16.58
CA ALA A 318 -4.79 5.30 16.46
C ALA A 318 -4.29 6.10 15.24
N GLN A 319 -3.12 5.76 14.68
CA GLN A 319 -2.61 6.40 13.47
C GLN A 319 -3.40 6.02 12.21
N MET A 320 -4.25 4.97 12.25
CA MET A 320 -5.17 4.65 11.15
C MET A 320 -6.10 5.80 10.77
N ARG A 321 -6.31 6.78 11.66
CA ARG A 321 -7.10 7.99 11.37
C ARG A 321 -6.53 8.82 10.22
N GLY A 322 -5.20 8.78 10.02
CA GLY A 322 -4.52 9.46 8.91
C GLY A 322 -4.15 8.53 7.78
N VAL A 323 -4.73 7.33 7.70
CA VAL A 323 -4.41 6.32 6.69
C VAL A 323 -5.70 5.88 6.01
N SER A 324 -5.69 5.87 4.68
CA SER A 324 -6.75 5.30 3.85
C SER A 324 -6.19 4.14 3.05
N VAL A 325 -6.67 2.93 3.29
CA VAL A 325 -6.33 1.75 2.50
C VAL A 325 -7.46 1.48 1.51
N VAL A 326 -7.11 1.32 0.24
CA VAL A 326 -8.03 0.90 -0.83
C VAL A 326 -7.51 -0.41 -1.40
N VAL A 327 -8.31 -1.46 -1.31
CA VAL A 327 -8.04 -2.75 -1.96
C VAL A 327 -8.93 -2.87 -3.18
N MET A 328 -8.32 -3.13 -4.33
CA MET A 328 -9.01 -3.21 -5.62
C MET A 328 -8.47 -4.33 -6.50
N SER A 329 -9.23 -4.69 -7.51
CA SER A 329 -8.80 -5.55 -8.62
C SER A 329 -9.24 -4.90 -9.94
N GLU A 330 -8.70 -5.35 -11.06
CA GLU A 330 -8.93 -4.77 -12.38
C GLU A 330 -10.37 -4.98 -12.89
N PHE A 331 -10.99 -6.09 -12.50
CA PHE A 331 -12.38 -6.44 -12.72
C PHE A 331 -12.79 -7.55 -11.75
N GLY A 332 -14.07 -7.86 -11.69
CA GLY A 332 -14.62 -9.00 -10.98
C GLY A 332 -14.68 -10.27 -11.82
N ARG A 333 -15.23 -11.33 -11.23
CA ARG A 333 -15.45 -12.62 -11.88
C ARG A 333 -16.92 -12.81 -12.28
N ARG A 334 -17.18 -13.68 -13.25
CA ARG A 334 -18.56 -14.02 -13.62
C ARG A 334 -19.32 -14.60 -12.43
N VAL A 335 -20.63 -14.35 -12.39
CA VAL A 335 -21.52 -14.95 -11.39
C VAL A 335 -21.53 -16.47 -11.54
N GLN A 336 -21.70 -16.97 -12.77
CA GLN A 336 -21.72 -18.39 -13.08
C GLN A 336 -20.31 -19.00 -13.05
N GLU A 337 -20.14 -20.11 -12.34
CA GLU A 337 -18.91 -20.91 -12.42
C GLU A 337 -18.73 -21.58 -13.80
N ASN A 338 -17.49 -21.79 -14.23
CA ASN A 338 -17.15 -22.50 -15.45
C ASN A 338 -16.94 -24.00 -15.20
N SER A 339 -16.87 -24.81 -16.26
CA SER A 339 -16.70 -26.28 -16.14
C SER A 339 -15.41 -26.69 -15.43
N GLY A 340 -14.36 -25.87 -15.49
CA GLY A 340 -13.06 -26.09 -14.85
C GLY A 340 -13.02 -25.89 -13.33
N GLY A 341 -14.17 -25.58 -12.69
CA GLY A 341 -14.22 -25.32 -11.26
C GLY A 341 -13.56 -23.98 -10.91
N GLY A 342 -13.65 -23.01 -11.82
CA GLY A 342 -13.26 -21.63 -11.62
C GLY A 342 -14.28 -20.67 -12.23
N THR A 343 -13.85 -19.44 -12.52
CA THR A 343 -14.69 -18.39 -13.09
C THR A 343 -13.92 -17.62 -14.16
N ASP A 344 -14.62 -17.23 -15.23
CA ASP A 344 -14.02 -16.38 -16.27
C ASP A 344 -14.10 -14.89 -15.87
N HIS A 345 -13.53 -14.03 -16.70
CA HIS A 345 -13.57 -12.58 -16.51
C HIS A 345 -15.01 -12.07 -16.50
N GLY A 346 -15.35 -11.33 -15.45
CA GLY A 346 -16.63 -10.66 -15.28
C GLY A 346 -16.49 -9.16 -15.40
N HIS A 347 -17.49 -8.46 -14.88
CA HIS A 347 -17.53 -7.01 -14.78
C HIS A 347 -18.04 -6.62 -13.38
N GLY A 348 -17.80 -5.38 -12.97
CA GLY A 348 -18.00 -4.96 -11.58
C GLY A 348 -16.96 -5.57 -10.65
N GLY A 349 -17.29 -5.71 -9.37
CA GLY A 349 -16.37 -6.18 -8.34
C GLY A 349 -16.77 -5.68 -6.95
N ALA A 350 -15.81 -5.72 -6.03
CA ALA A 350 -15.91 -5.02 -4.76
C ALA A 350 -14.58 -4.32 -4.43
N LEU A 351 -14.67 -3.14 -3.83
CA LEU A 351 -13.54 -2.44 -3.23
C LEU A 351 -13.59 -2.63 -1.72
N LEU A 352 -12.45 -2.92 -1.08
CA LEU A 352 -12.35 -2.82 0.38
C LEU A 352 -11.72 -1.48 0.74
N LEU A 353 -12.37 -0.74 1.64
CA LEU A 353 -11.93 0.55 2.14
C LEU A 353 -11.67 0.42 3.64
N MET A 354 -10.44 0.65 4.08
CA MET A 354 -10.06 0.59 5.50
C MET A 354 -9.44 1.90 5.95
N SER A 355 -9.98 2.50 7.00
CA SER A 355 -9.46 3.74 7.59
C SER A 355 -10.01 3.94 9.00
N GLY A 356 -9.20 4.50 9.90
CA GLY A 356 -9.67 4.98 11.21
C GLY A 356 -10.49 6.27 11.12
N GLY A 357 -10.60 6.86 9.92
CA GLY A 357 -11.48 7.99 9.61
C GLY A 357 -12.78 7.58 8.91
N LEU A 358 -13.04 6.28 8.72
CA LEU A 358 -14.21 5.80 8.01
C LEU A 358 -15.50 6.09 8.81
N ALA A 359 -16.51 6.67 8.14
CA ALA A 359 -17.75 7.05 8.81
C ALA A 359 -18.63 5.85 9.19
N ARG A 360 -18.56 4.76 8.42
CA ARG A 360 -19.32 3.52 8.65
C ARG A 360 -18.64 2.34 7.97
N GLY A 361 -18.47 1.25 8.71
CA GLY A 361 -18.04 -0.05 8.18
C GLY A 361 -19.19 -0.88 7.62
N GLY A 362 -18.88 -2.12 7.23
CA GLY A 362 -19.86 -3.09 6.71
C GLY A 362 -19.97 -3.10 5.18
N VAL A 363 -21.08 -3.59 4.65
CA VAL A 363 -21.32 -3.67 3.21
C VAL A 363 -22.09 -2.45 2.70
N VAL A 364 -21.55 -1.81 1.67
CA VAL A 364 -22.22 -0.74 0.92
C VAL A 364 -22.58 -1.30 -0.45
N ALA A 365 -23.86 -1.61 -0.64
CA ALA A 365 -24.42 -1.95 -1.94
C ALA A 365 -25.16 -0.72 -2.50
N THR A 366 -24.77 -0.28 -3.69
CA THR A 366 -25.36 0.89 -4.38
C THR A 366 -26.48 0.51 -5.33
#